data_AF-A0A947RE59-F1
#
_entry.id   AF-A0A947RE59-F1
#
_cell.length_a   1.000
_cell.length_b   1.000
_cell.length_c   1.000
_cell.angle_alpha   90.00
_cell.angle_beta   90.00
_cell.angle_gamma   90.00
#
_symmetry.space_group_name_H-M   'P 1'
#
loop_
_entity.id
_entity.type
_entity.pdbx_description
1 polymer ?
#
loop_
_entity_poly.entity_id
_entity_poly.type
_entity_poly.pdbx_seq_one_letter_code
_entity_poly.pdbx_strand_id
1 'polypeptide(L)'
;MPKVPEIIEQLIEIFERDIVNYKSPAYNETQLRTDFVNPFWKALGWDMTNEAGYAIPYRDVKQEFPLKVGPTTKAPDYCFTIAGKPKFFLETKKPSVDVKHEIHPAYQLRRYGWSGKLPLSIL
;
A
#
# COMPACT_ATOMS: atom_id res chain seq x y z
N MET A 1 -21.58 -13.57 -7.11
CA MET A 1 -20.34 -12.77 -6.95
C MET A 1 -20.25 -12.35 -5.50
N PRO A 2 -19.07 -12.36 -4.86
CA PRO A 2 -18.94 -11.84 -3.50
C PRO A 2 -19.34 -10.36 -3.49
N LYS A 3 -20.15 -9.96 -2.51
CA LYS A 3 -20.54 -8.56 -2.31
C LYS A 3 -19.30 -7.78 -1.85
N VAL A 4 -19.11 -6.57 -2.37
CA VAL A 4 -18.05 -5.66 -1.90
C VAL A 4 -18.28 -5.38 -0.41
N PRO A 5 -17.24 -5.41 0.45
CA PRO A 5 -17.37 -5.01 1.84
C PRO A 5 -17.91 -3.57 1.97
N GLU A 6 -18.90 -3.37 2.83
CA GLU A 6 -19.57 -2.07 3.03
C GLU A 6 -18.58 -0.95 3.39
N ILE A 7 -17.55 -1.27 4.18
CA ILE A 7 -16.48 -0.34 4.52
C ILE A 7 -15.74 0.20 3.27
N ILE A 8 -15.58 -0.59 2.21
CA ILE A 8 -14.94 -0.11 0.97
C ILE A 8 -15.85 0.89 0.27
N GLU A 9 -17.16 0.63 0.23
CA GLU A 9 -18.14 1.58 -0.33
C GLU A 9 -18.11 2.90 0.44
N GLN A 10 -18.09 2.85 1.78
CA GLN A 10 -17.99 4.04 2.64
C GLN A 10 -16.68 4.82 2.41
N LEU A 11 -15.54 4.14 2.28
CA LEU A 11 -14.25 4.79 2.00
C LEU A 11 -14.28 5.53 0.66
N ILE A 12 -14.90 4.93 -0.37
CA ILE A 12 -15.07 5.56 -1.68
C ILE A 12 -15.93 6.82 -1.54
N GLU A 13 -17.09 6.73 -0.89
CA GLU A 13 -17.99 7.87 -0.68
C GLU A 13 -17.31 9.03 0.07
N ILE A 14 -16.57 8.72 1.14
CA ILE A 14 -15.82 9.72 1.90
C ILE A 14 -14.76 10.40 1.02
N PHE A 15 -14.00 9.61 0.26
CA PHE A 15 -12.94 10.11 -0.59
C PHE A 15 -13.49 11.01 -1.71
N GLU A 16 -14.56 10.58 -2.39
CA GLU A 16 -15.18 11.34 -3.48
C GLU A 16 -15.79 12.65 -2.98
N ARG A 17 -16.45 12.62 -1.82
CA ARG A 17 -17.08 13.80 -1.22
C ARG A 17 -16.09 14.92 -0.93
N ASP A 18 -14.84 14.59 -0.60
CA ASP A 18 -13.83 15.58 -0.19
C ASP A 18 -12.52 15.53 -1.00
N ILE A 19 -12.62 15.09 -2.26
CA ILE A 19 -11.48 14.90 -3.15
C ILE A 19 -10.62 16.17 -3.32
N VAL A 20 -11.24 17.36 -3.26
CA VAL A 20 -10.54 18.65 -3.36
C VAL A 20 -9.55 18.83 -2.21
N ASN A 21 -9.96 18.52 -0.98
CA ASN A 21 -9.08 18.61 0.19
C ASN A 21 -8.01 17.52 0.17
N TYR A 22 -8.36 16.30 -0.23
CA TYR A 22 -7.39 15.20 -0.34
C TYR A 22 -6.33 15.42 -1.44
N LYS A 23 -6.63 16.22 -2.46
CA LYS A 23 -5.65 16.67 -3.47
C LYS A 23 -4.89 17.93 -3.07
N SER A 24 -5.20 18.53 -1.93
CA SER A 24 -4.48 19.72 -1.47
C SER A 24 -3.02 19.38 -1.11
N PRO A 25 -2.08 20.34 -1.23
CA PRO A 25 -0.68 20.12 -0.81
C PRO A 25 -0.52 19.76 0.67
N ALA A 26 -1.48 20.16 1.51
CA ALA A 26 -1.49 19.91 2.94
C ALA A 26 -1.77 18.44 3.28
N TYR A 27 -2.53 17.73 2.44
CA TYR A 27 -2.80 16.31 2.61
C TYR A 27 -1.60 15.48 2.14
N ASN A 28 -1.10 14.58 3.01
CA ASN A 28 0.11 13.83 2.74
C ASN A 28 -0.11 12.30 2.68
N GLU A 29 0.92 11.57 2.28
CA GLU A 29 0.85 10.11 2.09
C GLU A 29 0.58 9.37 3.39
N THR A 30 1.10 9.85 4.52
CA THR A 30 0.85 9.24 5.83
C THR A 30 -0.62 9.34 6.23
N GLN A 31 -1.26 10.48 5.96
CA GLN A 31 -2.69 10.67 6.17
C GLN A 31 -3.49 9.77 5.23
N LEU A 32 -3.17 9.76 3.93
CA LEU A 32 -3.80 8.85 2.96
C LEU A 32 -3.75 7.39 3.41
N ARG A 33 -2.58 6.96 3.90
CA ARG A 33 -2.37 5.61 4.41
C ARG A 33 -3.29 5.28 5.58
N THR A 34 -3.39 6.21 6.52
CA THR A 34 -4.17 6.04 7.75
C THR A 34 -5.66 6.08 7.46
N ASP A 35 -6.11 7.03 6.67
CA ASP A 35 -7.52 7.32 6.43
C ASP A 35 -8.16 6.33 5.45
N PHE A 36 -7.40 5.86 4.45
CA PHE A 36 -7.96 5.09 3.33
C PHE A 36 -7.25 3.77 3.06
N VAL A 37 -5.92 3.76 2.92
CA VAL A 37 -5.20 2.55 2.48
C VAL A 37 -5.25 1.44 3.53
N ASN A 38 -4.97 1.75 4.80
CA ASN A 38 -5.01 0.75 5.87
C ASN A 38 -6.43 0.19 6.07
N PRO A 39 -7.50 1.01 6.17
CA PRO A 39 -8.86 0.50 6.25
C PRO A 39 -9.27 -0.34 5.02
N PHE A 40 -8.88 0.07 3.82
CA PHE A 40 -9.17 -0.68 2.59
C PHE A 40 -8.55 -2.08 2.60
N TRP A 41 -7.27 -2.21 2.92
CA TRP A 41 -6.61 -3.52 2.97
C TRP A 41 -7.08 -4.39 4.13
N LYS A 42 -7.41 -3.77 5.28
CA LYS A 42 -8.05 -4.47 6.40
C LYS A 42 -9.41 -5.05 5.98
N ALA A 43 -10.20 -4.29 5.22
CA ALA A 43 -11.48 -4.75 4.70
C ALA A 43 -11.36 -5.93 3.72
N LEU A 44 -10.25 -6.02 3.00
CA LEU A 44 -9.91 -7.16 2.16
C LEU A 44 -9.36 -8.38 2.94
N GLY A 45 -9.30 -8.29 4.27
CA GLY A 45 -8.92 -9.38 5.16
C GLY A 45 -7.45 -9.43 5.55
N TRP A 46 -6.66 -8.40 5.23
CA TRP A 46 -5.26 -8.34 5.65
C TRP A 46 -5.11 -7.80 7.07
N ASP A 47 -4.27 -8.45 7.88
CA ASP A 47 -3.96 -7.97 9.22
C ASP A 47 -2.93 -6.82 9.17
N MET A 48 -3.46 -5.60 9.02
CA MET A 48 -2.65 -4.37 8.92
C MET A 48 -1.97 -3.98 10.24
N THR A 49 -2.56 -4.37 11.37
CA THR A 49 -2.16 -3.91 12.72
C THR A 49 -1.59 -5.02 13.60
N ASN A 50 -1.45 -6.23 13.06
CA ASN A 50 -1.01 -7.43 13.78
C ASN A 50 -1.96 -7.81 14.95
N GLU A 51 -3.27 -7.74 14.73
CA GLU A 51 -4.32 -8.17 15.68
C GLU A 51 -4.20 -9.65 16.02
N ALA A 52 -3.71 -10.49 15.09
CA ALA A 52 -3.46 -11.90 15.33
C ALA A 52 -2.26 -12.17 16.25
N GLY A 53 -1.46 -11.13 16.58
CA GLY A 53 -0.33 -11.26 17.51
C GLY A 53 0.87 -12.03 16.94
N TYR A 54 1.01 -12.12 15.61
CA TYR A 54 2.14 -12.82 15.00
C TYR A 54 3.47 -12.15 15.33
N ALA A 55 4.52 -12.98 15.44
CA ALA A 55 5.89 -12.50 15.51
C ALA A 55 6.25 -11.71 14.23
N ILE A 56 7.12 -10.72 14.36
CA ILE A 56 7.51 -9.80 13.27
C ILE A 56 7.80 -10.52 11.94
N PRO A 57 8.51 -11.67 11.88
CA PRO A 57 8.78 -12.36 10.62
C PRO A 57 7.53 -12.90 9.91
N TYR A 58 6.45 -13.16 10.64
CA TYR A 58 5.23 -13.82 10.15
C TYR A 58 4.04 -12.89 9.99
N ARG A 59 4.21 -11.58 10.24
CA ARG A 59 3.15 -10.60 10.00
C ARG A 59 2.72 -10.58 8.55
N ASP A 60 1.41 -10.52 8.34
CA ASP A 60 0.77 -10.42 7.03
C ASP A 60 1.22 -9.17 6.28
N VAL A 61 1.35 -8.05 6.98
CA VAL A 61 1.77 -6.78 6.39
C VAL A 61 2.97 -6.22 7.15
N LYS A 62 4.01 -5.87 6.40
CA LYS A 62 5.26 -5.27 6.91
C LYS A 62 5.44 -3.91 6.27
N GLN A 63 5.40 -2.86 7.08
CA GLN A 63 5.85 -1.52 6.68
C GLN A 63 7.37 -1.46 6.78
N GLU A 64 7.99 -0.66 5.91
CA GLU A 64 9.45 -0.45 5.87
C GLU A 64 10.28 -1.73 5.64
N PHE A 65 9.76 -2.68 4.84
CA PHE A 65 10.46 -3.94 4.55
C PHE A 65 11.81 -3.69 3.84
N PRO A 66 12.96 -4.07 4.42
CA PRO A 66 14.25 -3.79 3.80
C PRO A 66 14.47 -4.68 2.57
N LEU A 67 14.72 -4.04 1.43
CA LEU A 67 14.94 -4.68 0.14
C LEU A 67 16.20 -4.14 -0.53
N LYS A 68 17.08 -5.04 -0.98
CA LYS A 68 18.27 -4.66 -1.74
C LYS A 68 17.92 -4.34 -3.19
N VAL A 69 18.07 -3.08 -3.58
CA VAL A 69 17.81 -2.57 -4.92
C VAL A 69 19.12 -2.08 -5.53
N GLY A 70 19.81 -2.99 -6.24
CA GLY A 70 21.17 -2.75 -6.71
C GLY A 70 22.16 -2.60 -5.55
N PRO A 71 22.94 -1.51 -5.47
CA PRO A 71 23.90 -1.28 -4.38
C PRO A 71 23.25 -0.74 -3.10
N THR A 72 22.01 -0.24 -3.17
CA THR A 72 21.33 0.41 -2.04
C THR A 72 20.25 -0.46 -1.42
N THR A 73 20.07 -0.36 -0.11
CA THR A 73 18.85 -0.85 0.56
C THR A 73 17.78 0.22 0.50
N LYS A 74 16.57 -0.19 0.11
CA LYS A 74 15.36 0.63 0.08
C LYS A 74 14.24 -0.13 0.77
N ALA A 75 13.13 0.53 1.03
CA ALA A 75 11.93 -0.13 1.53
C ALA A 75 10.73 0.32 0.70
N PRO A 76 9.86 -0.61 0.27
CA PRO A 76 8.53 -0.25 -0.20
C PRO A 76 7.67 0.19 1.00
N ASP A 77 6.64 0.97 0.74
CA ASP A 77 5.69 1.40 1.77
C ASP A 77 5.09 0.20 2.52
N TYR A 78 4.66 -0.82 1.78
CA TYR A 78 4.15 -2.06 2.34
C TYR A 78 4.66 -3.28 1.59
N CYS A 79 4.96 -4.32 2.36
CA CYS A 79 5.22 -5.67 1.89
C CYS A 79 4.16 -6.60 2.45
N PHE A 80 3.34 -7.17 1.56
CA PHE A 80 2.32 -8.15 1.90
C PHE A 80 2.93 -9.55 1.84
N THR A 81 2.74 -10.32 2.90
CA THR A 81 3.37 -11.63 3.07
C THR A 81 2.35 -12.68 3.50
N ILE A 82 2.59 -13.93 3.14
CA ILE A 82 1.84 -15.07 3.68
C ILE A 82 2.86 -16.01 4.31
N ALA A 83 2.71 -16.29 5.61
CA ALA A 83 3.68 -17.05 6.40
C ALA A 83 5.10 -16.49 6.26
N GLY A 84 5.23 -15.16 6.25
CA GLY A 84 6.50 -14.45 6.14
C GLY A 84 7.12 -14.38 4.73
N LYS A 85 6.51 -15.02 3.73
CA LYS A 85 6.97 -14.98 2.33
C LYS A 85 6.32 -13.80 1.59
N PRO A 86 7.09 -12.83 1.05
CA PRO A 86 6.55 -11.72 0.28
C PRO A 86 5.70 -12.19 -0.92
N LYS A 87 4.60 -11.51 -1.18
CA LYS A 87 3.64 -11.79 -2.27
C LYS A 87 3.56 -10.64 -3.26
N PHE A 88 3.44 -9.42 -2.75
CA PHE A 88 3.51 -8.20 -3.55
C PHE A 88 3.95 -7.03 -2.68
N PHE A 89 4.41 -5.98 -3.36
CA PHE A 89 4.65 -4.69 -2.75
C PHE A 89 3.53 -3.72 -3.13
N LEU A 90 3.22 -2.82 -2.21
CA LEU A 90 2.35 -1.68 -2.45
C LEU A 90 3.17 -0.41 -2.20
N GLU A 91 3.13 0.50 -3.15
CA GLU A 91 3.58 1.88 -3.00
C GLU A 91 2.35 2.78 -2.99
N THR A 92 2.41 3.85 -2.22
CA THR A 92 1.38 4.88 -2.19
C THR A 92 1.96 6.20 -2.69
N LYS A 93 1.08 7.05 -3.19
CA LYS A 93 1.39 8.45 -3.53
C LYS A 93 0.27 9.35 -3.06
N LYS A 94 0.58 10.62 -2.83
CA LYS A 94 -0.45 11.62 -2.51
C LYS A 94 -1.52 11.63 -3.62
N PRO A 95 -2.81 11.87 -3.30
CA PRO A 95 -3.87 11.92 -4.31
C PRO A 95 -3.67 12.96 -5.42
N SER A 96 -2.80 13.95 -5.20
CA SER A 96 -2.43 14.96 -6.18
C SER A 96 -1.41 14.50 -7.22
N VAL A 97 -0.75 13.35 -7.01
CA VAL A 97 0.20 12.76 -7.97
C VAL A 97 -0.56 12.03 -9.07
N ASP A 98 -0.22 12.30 -10.33
CA ASP A 98 -0.83 11.60 -11.46
C ASP A 98 -0.12 10.27 -11.72
N VAL A 99 -0.49 9.24 -10.95
CA VAL A 99 0.08 7.89 -11.08
C VAL A 99 -0.17 7.22 -12.44
N LYS A 100 -1.10 7.75 -13.26
CA LYS A 100 -1.40 7.21 -14.58
C LYS A 100 -0.38 7.66 -15.62
N HIS A 101 0.07 8.90 -15.55
CA HIS A 101 0.96 9.48 -16.57
C HIS A 101 2.38 9.74 -16.06
N GLU A 102 2.60 9.85 -14.76
CA GLU A 102 3.94 10.01 -14.20
C GLU A 102 4.72 8.69 -14.20
N ILE A 103 5.91 8.72 -14.80
CA ILE A 103 6.77 7.53 -14.94
C ILE A 103 7.44 7.16 -13.60
N HIS A 104 7.80 8.16 -12.79
CA HIS A 104 8.64 7.96 -11.61
C HIS A 104 8.04 7.00 -10.57
N PRO A 105 6.76 7.12 -10.16
CA PRO A 105 6.14 6.20 -9.20
C PRO A 105 6.14 4.75 -9.70
N ALA A 106 5.70 4.53 -10.95
CA ALA A 106 5.67 3.19 -11.54
C ALA A 106 7.08 2.60 -11.71
N TYR A 107 8.06 3.42 -12.08
CA TYR A 107 9.45 2.98 -12.21
C TYR A 107 10.04 2.55 -10.86
N GLN A 108 9.80 3.33 -9.79
CA GLN A 108 10.21 2.97 -8.43
C GLN A 108 9.65 1.61 -8.03
N LEU A 109 8.33 1.42 -8.14
CA LEU A 109 7.65 0.20 -7.75
C LEU A 109 8.12 -1.02 -8.55
N ARG A 110 8.32 -0.88 -9.88
CA ARG A 110 8.82 -1.97 -10.73
C ARG A 110 10.22 -2.43 -10.31
N ARG A 111 11.09 -1.52 -9.86
CA ARG A 111 12.40 -1.90 -9.33
C ARG A 111 12.28 -2.72 -8.05
N TYR A 112 11.32 -2.40 -7.18
CA TYR A 112 11.04 -3.23 -6.00
C TYR A 112 10.54 -4.61 -6.41
N GLY A 113 9.52 -4.69 -7.27
CA GLY A 113 9.00 -5.98 -7.77
C GLY A 113 10.11 -6.85 -8.38
N TRP A 114 10.95 -6.28 -9.25
CA TRP A 114 12.10 -6.97 -9.84
C TRP A 114 13.11 -7.45 -8.80
N SER A 115 13.56 -6.57 -7.89
CA SER A 115 14.52 -6.91 -6.84
C SER A 115 13.99 -7.97 -5.86
N GLY A 116 12.70 -7.92 -5.54
CA GLY A 116 12.03 -8.90 -4.70
C GLY A 116 11.63 -10.19 -5.42
N LYS A 117 11.84 -10.27 -6.75
CA LYS A 117 11.39 -11.37 -7.61
C LYS A 117 9.90 -11.65 -7.48
N LEU A 118 9.10 -10.59 -7.36
CA LEU A 118 7.65 -10.68 -7.20
C LEU A 118 6.94 -10.40 -8.54
N PRO A 119 5.94 -11.22 -8.91
CA PRO A 119 5.20 -11.06 -10.15
C PRO A 119 4.14 -9.95 -10.08
N LEU A 120 3.81 -9.48 -8.88
CA LEU A 120 2.78 -8.48 -8.63
C LEU A 120 3.35 -7.32 -7.81
N SER A 121 2.93 -6.12 -8.17
CA SER A 121 3.15 -4.90 -7.42
C SER A 121 1.98 -3.96 -7.67
N ILE A 122 1.57 -3.20 -6.65
CA ILE A 122 0.40 -2.31 -6.69
C ILE A 122 0.86 -0.88 -6.41
N LEU A 123 0.34 0.07 -7.19
CA LEU A 123 0.54 1.52 -7.03
C LEU A 123 -0.83 2.18 -6.87
#